data_AF-A0A158PKN6-F1
#
_entry.id   AF-A0A158PKN6-F1
#
_cell.length_a   1.000
_cell.length_b   1.000
_cell.length_c   1.000
_cell.angle_alpha   90.00
_cell.angle_beta   90.00
_cell.angle_gamma   90.00
#
_symmetry.space_group_name_H-M   'P 1'
#
loop_
_entity.id
_entity.type
_entity.pdbx_description
1 polymer ?
#
loop_
_entity_poly.entity_id
_entity_poly.type
_entity_poly.pdbx_seq_one_letter_code
_entity_poly.pdbx_strand_id
1 'polypeptide(L)'
;MDLRAVRPSLRNQFSGVQTNRAVAGEPARWSRANNTNLFRTIKEPKCQMWNHTLELLIIVKSAFRNKKARDAIRRTWATHRIRSAVEVVFIVGKNNDADVINDKIVLDEIQEHGDLLYVDVIDTYRNNTLKLYEGWMFNTTPFRFGFHKHAVSLAMYPFDRYPPYITAGAVLLSRNSFVQFYHAMQIVKIYPYDDVYAGILAYLLKILPTHNKAFVFWSRYISKEEWILGDVIAAHGFSPSRLLEEFPLLVQDS
;
A
#
# COMPACT_ATOMS: atom_id res chain seq x y z
N MET A 1 2.70 -22.67 -17.77
CA MET A 1 2.34 -24.02 -17.29
C MET A 1 0.88 -23.98 -16.87
N ASP A 2 -0.04 -24.84 -17.35
CA ASP A 2 0.07 -26.27 -17.74
C ASP A 2 0.60 -27.14 -16.59
N LEU A 3 0.04 -28.33 -16.36
CA LEU A 3 0.33 -29.15 -15.18
C LEU A 3 1.61 -29.98 -15.32
N ARG A 4 2.69 -29.33 -15.79
CA ARG A 4 4.03 -29.92 -16.00
C ARG A 4 5.16 -29.31 -15.14
N ALA A 5 4.87 -28.36 -14.24
CA ALA A 5 5.83 -27.91 -13.22
C ALA A 5 5.17 -27.50 -11.91
N VAL A 6 4.92 -28.50 -11.05
CA VAL A 6 4.92 -28.35 -9.58
C VAL A 6 5.71 -29.55 -9.05
N ARG A 7 6.69 -29.34 -8.16
CA ARG A 7 7.47 -30.47 -7.60
C ARG A 7 6.57 -31.35 -6.70
N PRO A 8 6.79 -32.68 -6.60
CA PRO A 8 5.76 -33.60 -6.10
C PRO A 8 5.40 -33.52 -4.59
N SER A 9 6.10 -32.73 -3.78
CA SER A 9 6.10 -32.83 -2.31
C SER A 9 4.98 -32.08 -1.56
N LEU A 10 4.04 -31.44 -2.25
CA LEU A 10 2.94 -30.66 -1.62
C LEU A 10 1.53 -31.23 -1.87
N ARG A 11 1.41 -32.45 -2.39
CA ARG A 11 0.13 -33.01 -2.86
C ARG A 11 -0.86 -33.38 -1.75
N ASN A 12 -0.41 -33.55 -0.51
CA ASN A 12 -1.18 -34.21 0.57
C ASN A 12 -1.89 -33.24 1.55
N GLN A 13 -1.95 -31.94 1.27
CA GLN A 13 -2.62 -30.95 2.16
C GLN A 13 -3.92 -30.36 1.61
N PHE A 14 -4.36 -30.74 0.40
CA PHE A 14 -5.51 -30.12 -0.28
C PHE A 14 -6.56 -31.12 -0.84
N SER A 15 -6.60 -32.34 -0.32
CA SER A 15 -7.61 -33.35 -0.67
C SER A 15 -8.95 -33.07 0.04
N GLY A 16 -9.72 -32.09 -0.46
CA GLY A 16 -11.01 -31.75 0.15
C GLY A 16 -11.96 -30.82 -0.61
N VAL A 17 -11.54 -30.20 -1.73
CA VAL A 17 -12.41 -29.27 -2.50
C VAL A 17 -12.49 -29.70 -3.96
N GLN A 18 -13.67 -30.12 -4.40
CA GLN A 18 -13.97 -30.34 -5.82
C GLN A 18 -14.11 -28.98 -6.53
N THR A 19 -13.27 -28.72 -7.54
CA THR A 19 -13.36 -27.53 -8.37
C THR A 19 -13.98 -27.88 -9.73
N ASN A 20 -15.23 -27.45 -9.95
CA ASN A 20 -15.85 -27.54 -11.27
C ASN A 20 -15.09 -26.69 -12.28
N ARG A 21 -14.88 -27.22 -13.49
CA ARG A 21 -14.22 -26.52 -14.59
C ARG A 21 -15.12 -25.41 -15.14
N ALA A 22 -14.64 -24.18 -15.15
CA ALA A 22 -15.19 -23.09 -15.94
C ALA A 22 -14.25 -22.79 -17.13
N VAL A 23 -14.82 -22.57 -18.31
CA VAL A 23 -14.08 -22.25 -19.54
C VAL A 23 -13.65 -20.78 -19.51
N ALA A 24 -12.38 -20.51 -19.83
CA ALA A 24 -11.86 -19.15 -19.86
C ALA A 24 -12.24 -18.46 -21.18
N GLY A 25 -13.18 -17.52 -21.11
CA GLY A 25 -13.36 -16.50 -22.16
C GLY A 25 -12.21 -15.48 -22.12
N GLU A 26 -11.96 -14.80 -23.24
CA GLU A 26 -10.83 -13.87 -23.33
C GLU A 26 -10.93 -12.68 -22.36
N PRO A 27 -9.82 -12.25 -21.73
CA PRO A 27 -9.83 -11.14 -20.78
C PRO A 27 -9.95 -9.79 -21.50
N ALA A 28 -10.70 -8.87 -20.90
CA ALA A 28 -10.76 -7.48 -21.34
C ALA A 28 -9.34 -6.87 -21.43
N ARG A 29 -9.05 -6.17 -22.54
CA ARG A 29 -7.72 -5.70 -22.93
C ARG A 29 -7.18 -4.55 -22.07
N TRP A 30 -6.86 -4.84 -20.82
CA TRP A 30 -5.87 -4.08 -20.05
C TRP A 30 -4.48 -4.55 -20.51
N SER A 31 -3.82 -3.75 -21.35
CA SER A 31 -2.43 -3.96 -21.72
C SER A 31 -1.55 -3.97 -20.47
N ARG A 32 -0.59 -4.90 -20.39
CA ARG A 32 0.40 -4.92 -19.29
C ARG A 32 1.34 -3.73 -19.45
N ALA A 33 1.00 -2.59 -18.85
CA ALA A 33 1.86 -1.40 -18.87
C ALA A 33 3.21 -1.71 -18.20
N ASN A 34 3.18 -2.38 -17.04
CA ASN A 34 4.38 -2.72 -16.27
C ASN A 34 4.64 -4.24 -16.35
N ASN A 35 5.87 -4.60 -16.71
CA ASN A 35 6.39 -5.95 -16.54
C ASN A 35 7.08 -6.04 -15.17
N THR A 36 6.55 -6.88 -14.27
CA THR A 36 7.09 -7.10 -12.92
C THR A 36 8.51 -7.65 -12.87
N ASN A 37 9.07 -8.01 -14.03
CA ASN A 37 10.42 -8.56 -14.16
C ASN A 37 11.44 -7.54 -14.72
N LEU A 38 11.05 -6.27 -14.93
CA LEU A 38 11.94 -5.19 -15.41
C LEU A 38 12.22 -4.10 -14.36
N PHE A 39 11.34 -3.99 -13.37
CA PHE A 39 11.58 -3.59 -11.98
C PHE A 39 13.04 -3.20 -11.63
N ARG A 40 13.28 -1.88 -11.53
CA ARG A 40 14.58 -1.23 -11.21
C ARG A 40 14.44 0.11 -10.45
N THR A 41 14.91 0.20 -9.22
CA THR A 41 14.92 1.49 -8.49
C THR A 41 15.72 2.56 -9.26
N ILE A 42 15.13 3.74 -9.44
CA ILE A 42 15.74 4.88 -10.15
C ILE A 42 16.56 5.71 -9.17
N LYS A 43 16.01 5.95 -7.96
CA LYS A 43 16.73 6.60 -6.87
C LYS A 43 16.18 6.17 -5.51
N GLU A 44 17.08 5.81 -4.60
CA GLU A 44 16.79 5.47 -3.22
C GLU A 44 16.87 6.71 -2.30
N PRO A 45 16.10 6.73 -1.20
CA PRO A 45 16.22 7.77 -0.18
C PRO A 45 17.58 7.67 0.55
N LYS A 46 18.03 8.77 1.15
CA LYS A 46 19.29 8.84 1.90
C LYS A 46 19.17 8.10 3.24
N CYS A 47 19.34 6.78 3.24
CA CYS A 47 19.41 6.00 4.48
C CYS A 47 20.68 6.38 5.26
N GLN A 48 20.51 7.17 6.33
CA GLN A 48 21.58 7.42 7.29
C GLN A 48 21.67 6.22 8.24
N MET A 49 22.83 5.57 8.29
CA MET A 49 23.11 4.49 9.25
C MET A 49 23.28 5.08 10.66
N TRP A 50 22.16 5.38 11.32
CA TRP A 50 22.13 5.67 12.75
C TRP A 50 22.45 4.41 13.56
N ASN A 51 23.02 4.57 14.76
CA ASN A 51 23.24 3.47 15.72
C ASN A 51 21.94 3.03 16.43
N HIS A 52 20.80 3.09 15.73
CA HIS A 52 19.47 2.82 16.27
C HIS A 52 18.71 1.86 15.35
N THR A 53 18.02 0.89 15.94
CA THR A 53 17.13 -0.02 15.21
C THR A 53 15.91 0.74 14.70
N LEU A 54 15.55 0.56 13.44
CA LEU A 54 14.31 1.12 12.89
C LEU A 54 13.08 0.41 13.47
N GLU A 55 12.19 1.15 14.13
CA GLU A 55 10.98 0.61 14.77
C GLU A 55 9.75 0.76 13.88
N LEU A 56 9.64 1.87 13.15
CA LEU A 56 8.51 2.16 12.25
C LEU A 56 8.98 2.76 10.92
N LEU A 57 8.43 2.24 9.81
CA LEU A 57 8.60 2.79 8.47
C LEU A 57 7.24 3.19 7.90
N ILE A 58 7.02 4.49 7.75
CA ILE A 58 5.79 5.05 7.18
C ILE A 58 6.00 5.27 5.67
N ILE A 59 5.31 4.47 4.85
CA ILE A 59 5.41 4.54 3.39
C ILE A 59 4.22 5.33 2.82
N VAL A 60 4.50 6.46 2.17
CA VAL A 60 3.48 7.35 1.59
C VAL A 60 3.45 7.21 0.07
N LYS A 61 2.43 6.56 -0.48
CA LYS A 61 2.18 6.49 -1.93
C LYS A 61 1.77 7.87 -2.45
N SER A 62 2.53 8.44 -3.38
CA SER A 62 2.30 9.80 -3.91
C SER A 62 2.48 9.86 -5.43
N ALA A 63 1.56 10.54 -6.14
CA ALA A 63 1.75 10.82 -7.57
C ALA A 63 2.78 11.95 -7.77
N PHE A 64 3.56 11.93 -8.85
CA PHE A 64 4.65 12.91 -9.06
C PHE A 64 4.17 14.37 -8.95
N ARG A 65 3.02 14.70 -9.54
CA ARG A 65 2.38 16.03 -9.51
C ARG A 65 2.00 16.53 -8.10
N ASN A 66 1.94 15.65 -7.09
CA ASN A 66 1.44 15.97 -5.75
C ASN A 66 2.50 16.59 -4.80
N LYS A 67 3.52 17.32 -5.30
CA LYS A 67 4.57 17.91 -4.44
C LYS A 67 3.98 18.75 -3.30
N LYS A 68 2.97 19.59 -3.58
CA LYS A 68 2.27 20.38 -2.54
C LYS A 68 1.74 19.53 -1.37
N ALA A 69 1.31 18.29 -1.60
CA ALA A 69 0.87 17.38 -0.55
C ALA A 69 2.05 16.77 0.23
N ARG A 70 3.13 16.40 -0.45
CA ARG A 70 4.38 15.96 0.21
C ARG A 70 4.98 17.06 1.08
N ASP A 71 5.02 18.29 0.56
CA ASP A 71 5.50 19.47 1.28
C ASP A 71 4.60 19.85 2.47
N ALA A 72 3.29 19.62 2.40
CA ALA A 72 2.39 19.77 3.55
C ALA A 72 2.67 18.72 4.63
N ILE A 73 2.83 17.44 4.24
CA ILE A 73 3.18 16.34 5.14
C ILE A 73 4.52 16.59 5.84
N ARG A 74 5.56 17.01 5.11
CA ARG A 74 6.90 17.34 5.64
C ARG A 74 6.91 18.46 6.69
N ARG A 75 5.94 19.37 6.63
CA ARG A 75 5.77 20.52 7.55
C ARG A 75 4.73 20.26 8.66
N THR A 76 4.20 19.05 8.75
CA THR A 76 3.17 18.66 9.74
C THR A 76 3.59 17.37 10.44
N TRP A 77 2.87 16.27 10.30
CA TRP A 77 3.15 15.04 11.05
C TRP A 77 4.49 14.39 10.72
N ALA A 78 5.04 14.62 9.51
CA ALA A 78 6.36 14.09 9.13
C ALA A 78 7.54 15.05 9.47
N THR A 79 7.33 16.06 10.32
CA THR A 79 8.40 16.98 10.78
C THR A 79 9.37 16.29 11.76
N HIS A 80 8.88 15.37 12.60
CA HIS A 80 9.61 14.84 13.76
C HIS A 80 10.57 13.66 13.49
N ARG A 81 10.95 13.42 12.22
CA ARG A 81 11.85 12.33 11.79
C ARG A 81 13.21 12.27 12.49
N ILE A 82 13.70 13.41 12.99
CA ILE A 82 15.12 13.62 13.33
C ILE A 82 15.47 13.15 14.76
N ARG A 83 14.51 12.60 15.52
CA ARG A 83 14.71 12.21 16.94
C ARG A 83 14.10 10.88 17.39
N SER A 84 13.48 10.10 16.52
CA SER A 84 12.84 8.83 16.86
C SER A 84 13.22 7.73 15.87
N ALA A 85 12.96 6.47 16.21
CA ALA A 85 13.20 5.32 15.35
C ALA A 85 12.13 5.16 14.24
N VAL A 86 11.68 6.29 13.67
CA VAL A 86 10.56 6.40 12.74
C VAL A 86 11.01 7.07 11.44
N GLU A 87 11.11 6.29 10.37
CA GLU A 87 11.41 6.82 9.03
C GLU A 87 10.13 7.02 8.21
N VAL A 88 10.13 8.04 7.36
CA VAL A 88 9.00 8.37 6.48
C VAL A 88 9.48 8.49 5.03
N VAL A 89 8.99 7.63 4.15
CA VAL A 89 9.47 7.53 2.76
C VAL A 89 8.30 7.75 1.79
N PHE A 90 8.45 8.68 0.86
CA PHE A 90 7.50 8.88 -0.23
C PHE A 90 7.83 7.93 -1.39
N ILE A 91 6.91 7.03 -1.74
CA ILE A 91 7.00 6.28 -3.00
C ILE A 91 6.34 7.10 -4.11
N VAL A 92 7.13 7.39 -5.14
CA VAL A 92 6.71 8.11 -6.35
C VAL A 92 7.03 7.24 -7.57
N GLY A 93 6.08 7.16 -8.51
CA GLY A 93 6.25 6.51 -9.81
C GLY A 93 6.42 7.54 -10.93
N LYS A 94 6.95 7.09 -12.09
CA LYS A 94 7.12 7.93 -13.28
C LYS A 94 5.76 8.41 -13.84
N ASN A 95 5.79 9.44 -14.68
CA ASN A 95 4.68 9.72 -15.59
C ASN A 95 4.68 8.72 -16.77
N ASN A 96 3.55 8.54 -17.45
CA ASN A 96 3.48 7.70 -18.66
C ASN A 96 4.10 8.38 -19.90
N ASP A 97 4.32 9.69 -19.85
CA ASP A 97 4.90 10.49 -20.92
C ASP A 97 6.44 10.56 -20.77
N ALA A 98 7.17 10.47 -21.89
CA ALA A 98 8.65 10.45 -21.94
C ALA A 98 9.31 11.83 -21.69
N ASP A 99 8.72 12.63 -20.81
CA ASP A 99 9.13 13.99 -20.48
C ASP A 99 10.35 14.01 -19.55
N VAL A 100 11.53 14.27 -20.12
CA VAL A 100 12.78 14.54 -19.38
C VAL A 100 12.60 15.68 -18.36
N ILE A 101 11.70 16.63 -18.63
CA ILE A 101 11.34 17.75 -17.73
C ILE A 101 10.72 17.24 -16.42
N ASN A 102 9.86 16.22 -16.48
CA ASN A 102 9.20 15.67 -15.28
C ASN A 102 10.19 14.87 -14.42
N ASP A 103 11.11 14.12 -15.03
CA ASP A 103 12.20 13.45 -14.31
C ASP A 103 13.08 14.47 -13.58
N LYS A 104 13.42 15.61 -14.20
CA LYS A 104 14.22 16.65 -13.55
C LYS A 104 13.56 17.19 -12.28
N ILE A 105 12.28 17.56 -12.32
CA ILE A 105 11.57 18.13 -11.16
C ILE A 105 11.57 17.15 -9.97
N VAL A 106 11.45 15.84 -10.24
CA VAL A 106 11.52 14.80 -9.20
C VAL A 106 12.96 14.62 -8.69
N LEU A 107 13.97 14.70 -9.56
CA LEU A 107 15.40 14.63 -9.16
C LEU A 107 15.82 15.83 -8.30
N ASP A 108 15.35 17.04 -8.64
CA ASP A 108 15.57 18.25 -7.84
C ASP A 108 14.95 18.08 -6.42
N GLU A 109 13.72 17.54 -6.31
CA GLU A 109 13.09 17.21 -5.02
C GLU A 109 13.85 16.13 -4.22
N ILE A 110 14.42 15.12 -4.89
CA ILE A 110 15.24 14.10 -4.23
C ILE A 110 16.57 14.70 -3.73
N GLN A 111 17.16 15.65 -4.45
CA GLN A 111 18.35 16.35 -3.98
C GLN A 111 18.05 17.21 -2.74
N GLU A 112 16.93 17.95 -2.78
CA GLU A 112 16.43 18.82 -1.71
C GLU A 112 16.12 18.05 -0.41
N HIS A 113 15.29 17.00 -0.48
CA HIS A 113 14.75 16.34 0.72
C HIS A 113 15.34 14.95 1.00
N GLY A 114 15.76 14.20 -0.02
CA GLY A 114 16.36 12.87 0.15
C GLY A 114 15.41 11.76 0.66
N ASP A 115 14.11 12.02 0.77
CA ASP A 115 13.10 11.12 1.36
C ASP A 115 12.18 10.43 0.34
N LEU A 116 12.52 10.54 -0.96
CA LEU A 116 11.81 9.91 -2.07
C LEU A 116 12.45 8.58 -2.46
N LEU A 117 11.65 7.52 -2.48
CA LEU A 117 11.93 6.27 -3.17
C LEU A 117 11.32 6.35 -4.57
N TYR A 118 12.14 6.67 -5.57
CA TYR A 118 11.72 6.79 -6.96
C TYR A 118 11.96 5.47 -7.69
N VAL A 119 10.87 4.79 -8.07
CA VAL A 119 10.90 3.37 -8.45
C VAL A 119 10.26 3.11 -9.81
N ASP A 120 11.00 2.39 -10.64
CA ASP A 120 10.54 1.10 -11.15
C ASP A 120 10.90 0.05 -10.05
N VAL A 121 10.11 -1.00 -9.80
CA VAL A 121 10.04 -1.66 -8.44
C VAL A 121 11.17 -2.71 -8.20
N ILE A 122 11.32 -3.38 -7.03
CA ILE A 122 12.47 -4.26 -6.68
C ILE A 122 12.11 -5.42 -5.69
N ASP A 123 13.10 -6.22 -5.27
CA ASP A 123 13.13 -7.51 -4.53
C ASP A 123 14.37 -7.51 -3.56
N THR A 124 14.55 -8.13 -2.37
CA THR A 124 13.93 -9.15 -1.47
C THR A 124 14.01 -8.63 0.03
N TYR A 125 14.07 -9.28 1.24
CA TYR A 125 13.97 -10.66 1.81
C TYR A 125 13.70 -10.68 3.37
N ARG A 126 13.07 -11.77 3.86
CA ARG A 126 13.25 -12.58 5.11
C ARG A 126 13.10 -12.08 6.58
N ASN A 127 12.51 -13.00 7.37
CA ASN A 127 12.46 -13.31 8.83
C ASN A 127 11.62 -12.49 9.86
N ASN A 128 10.73 -13.23 10.56
CA ASN A 128 10.29 -13.20 11.99
C ASN A 128 9.92 -11.87 12.70
N THR A 129 8.89 -11.75 13.56
CA THR A 129 7.75 -12.62 14.00
C THR A 129 6.51 -11.72 14.24
N LEU A 130 5.34 -12.28 14.62
CA LEU A 130 4.00 -11.66 14.67
C LEU A 130 3.47 -11.24 13.28
N LYS A 131 2.15 -11.25 13.07
CA LYS A 131 1.53 -10.94 11.74
C LYS A 131 0.46 -9.86 11.86
N LEU A 132 0.87 -8.60 11.97
CA LEU A 132 -0.05 -7.46 12.00
C LEU A 132 -0.43 -7.02 10.58
N TYR A 133 -1.73 -6.85 10.31
CA TYR A 133 -2.31 -6.22 9.12
C TYR A 133 -3.61 -5.53 9.56
N GLU A 134 -3.56 -4.22 9.77
CA GLU A 134 -4.56 -3.49 10.54
C GLU A 134 -4.92 -2.14 9.90
N GLY A 135 -6.16 -1.70 10.13
CA GLY A 135 -6.68 -0.38 9.78
C GLY A 135 -8.19 -0.44 9.62
N TRP A 136 -8.78 0.44 8.79
CA TRP A 136 -10.22 0.35 8.54
C TRP A 136 -10.56 -0.82 7.59
N MET A 137 -11.14 -1.88 8.14
CA MET A 137 -11.54 -3.07 7.37
C MET A 137 -12.88 -2.88 6.65
N PHE A 138 -12.95 -3.31 5.39
CA PHE A 138 -14.17 -3.52 4.61
C PHE A 138 -14.46 -5.00 4.33
N ASN A 139 -15.73 -5.32 4.08
CA ASN A 139 -16.23 -6.65 3.69
C ASN A 139 -17.31 -6.47 2.59
N THR A 140 -16.87 -6.16 1.38
CA THR A 140 -17.70 -5.71 0.25
C THR A 140 -17.83 -6.78 -0.84
N THR A 141 -18.82 -6.56 -1.72
CA THR A 141 -18.96 -7.29 -2.99
C THR A 141 -18.36 -6.46 -4.14
N PRO A 142 -17.90 -7.08 -5.24
CA PRO A 142 -17.43 -6.34 -6.40
C PRO A 142 -18.58 -5.56 -7.05
N PHE A 143 -18.40 -4.27 -7.32
CA PHE A 143 -19.39 -3.49 -8.07
C PHE A 143 -19.52 -4.05 -9.50
N ARG A 144 -20.67 -4.62 -9.85
CA ARG A 144 -20.86 -5.24 -11.19
C ARG A 144 -21.37 -4.29 -12.27
N PHE A 145 -21.93 -3.14 -11.89
CA PHE A 145 -22.53 -2.18 -12.83
C PHE A 145 -21.49 -1.23 -13.43
N GLY A 146 -21.44 -1.17 -14.76
CA GLY A 146 -20.34 -0.58 -15.54
C GLY A 146 -20.12 0.93 -15.45
N PHE A 147 -21.00 1.68 -14.76
CA PHE A 147 -20.87 3.13 -14.60
C PHE A 147 -20.07 3.54 -13.35
N HIS A 148 -19.67 2.60 -12.49
CA HIS A 148 -18.87 2.90 -11.32
C HIS A 148 -17.37 2.83 -11.62
N LYS A 149 -16.58 3.80 -11.13
CA LYS A 149 -15.11 3.83 -11.26
C LYS A 149 -14.37 2.61 -10.67
N HIS A 150 -15.05 1.79 -9.86
CA HIS A 150 -14.55 0.53 -9.32
C HIS A 150 -15.36 -0.69 -9.82
N ALA A 151 -15.87 -0.63 -11.06
CA ALA A 151 -16.65 -1.71 -11.67
C ALA A 151 -15.77 -2.91 -12.10
N VAL A 152 -16.25 -4.13 -11.87
CA VAL A 152 -15.48 -5.38 -12.03
C VAL A 152 -16.31 -6.47 -12.70
N SER A 153 -15.83 -6.94 -13.86
CA SER A 153 -16.43 -8.05 -14.60
C SER A 153 -16.17 -9.41 -13.94
N LEU A 154 -17.02 -10.40 -14.24
CA LEU A 154 -16.83 -11.79 -13.78
C LEU A 154 -15.51 -12.39 -14.30
N ALA A 155 -15.06 -12.01 -15.50
CA ALA A 155 -13.77 -12.42 -16.07
C ALA A 155 -12.55 -11.81 -15.34
N MET A 156 -12.73 -10.67 -14.66
CA MET A 156 -11.68 -10.07 -13.81
C MET A 156 -11.70 -10.68 -12.39
N TYR A 157 -12.88 -10.86 -11.80
CA TYR A 157 -13.07 -11.48 -10.50
C TYR A 157 -14.38 -12.30 -10.47
N PRO A 158 -14.32 -13.64 -10.46
CA PRO A 158 -15.49 -14.50 -10.68
C PRO A 158 -16.34 -14.75 -9.43
N PHE A 159 -15.87 -14.38 -8.23
CA PHE A 159 -16.59 -14.61 -6.97
C PHE A 159 -17.46 -13.42 -6.57
N ASP A 160 -18.55 -13.64 -5.85
CA ASP A 160 -19.52 -12.57 -5.52
C ASP A 160 -19.10 -11.65 -4.38
N ARG A 161 -18.05 -12.01 -3.62
CA ARG A 161 -17.56 -11.27 -2.45
C ARG A 161 -16.03 -11.25 -2.44
N TYR A 162 -15.45 -10.14 -1.98
CA TYR A 162 -14.02 -10.06 -1.69
C TYR A 162 -13.71 -10.68 -0.32
N PRO A 163 -12.51 -11.24 -0.10
CA PRO A 163 -12.03 -11.46 1.26
C PRO A 163 -12.02 -10.12 2.03
N PRO A 164 -12.21 -10.10 3.35
CA PRO A 164 -12.07 -8.88 4.13
C PRO A 164 -10.69 -8.24 3.89
N TYR A 165 -10.66 -6.91 3.79
CA TYR A 165 -9.45 -6.16 3.45
C TYR A 165 -9.40 -4.83 4.19
N ILE A 166 -8.20 -4.33 4.46
CA ILE A 166 -8.01 -2.97 4.98
C ILE A 166 -8.03 -2.00 3.79
N THR A 167 -8.89 -0.98 3.84
CA THR A 167 -9.08 0.00 2.77
C THR A 167 -7.83 0.85 2.50
N ALA A 168 -7.70 1.35 1.27
CA ALA A 168 -6.77 2.44 0.98
C ALA A 168 -7.12 3.68 1.84
N GLY A 169 -6.11 4.23 2.51
CA GLY A 169 -6.23 5.36 3.44
C GLY A 169 -5.01 5.41 4.36
N ALA A 170 -4.96 4.50 5.33
CA ALA A 170 -3.78 4.15 6.12
C ALA A 170 -3.85 2.67 6.51
N VAL A 171 -2.70 1.98 6.50
CA VAL A 171 -2.60 0.53 6.77
C VAL A 171 -1.36 0.30 7.63
N LEU A 172 -1.52 -0.39 8.76
CA LEU A 172 -0.40 -0.82 9.60
C LEU A 172 -0.05 -2.28 9.27
N LEU A 173 1.21 -2.50 8.87
CA LEU A 173 1.76 -3.82 8.54
C LEU A 173 2.98 -4.11 9.42
N SER A 174 3.00 -5.28 10.04
CA SER A 174 4.25 -5.81 10.60
C SER A 174 5.25 -6.13 9.47
N ARG A 175 6.55 -6.00 9.74
CA ARG A 175 7.64 -6.43 8.84
C ARG A 175 7.42 -7.84 8.28
N ASN A 176 6.90 -8.75 9.11
CA ASN A 176 6.62 -10.13 8.75
C ASN A 176 5.40 -10.29 7.81
N SER A 177 4.30 -9.56 8.04
CA SER A 177 3.17 -9.52 7.10
C SER A 177 3.59 -8.92 5.75
N PHE A 178 4.36 -7.82 5.78
CA PHE A 178 4.93 -7.20 4.58
C PHE A 178 5.78 -8.20 3.78
N VAL A 179 6.75 -8.86 4.41
CA VAL A 179 7.60 -9.88 3.75
C VAL A 179 6.78 -11.05 3.19
N GLN A 180 5.75 -11.52 3.89
CA GLN A 180 4.87 -12.58 3.38
C GLN A 180 4.02 -12.11 2.18
N PHE A 181 3.42 -10.91 2.25
CA PHE A 181 2.66 -10.32 1.14
C PHE A 181 3.56 -10.18 -0.09
N TYR A 182 4.73 -9.56 0.06
CA TYR A 182 5.69 -9.35 -1.01
C TYR A 182 6.15 -10.68 -1.65
N HIS A 183 6.41 -11.75 -0.88
CA HIS A 183 6.69 -13.06 -1.45
C HIS A 183 5.49 -13.67 -2.20
N ALA A 184 4.26 -13.46 -1.72
CA ALA A 184 3.06 -13.92 -2.42
C ALA A 184 2.78 -13.11 -3.71
N MET A 185 3.14 -11.82 -3.75
CA MET A 185 2.99 -10.97 -4.94
C MET A 185 3.77 -11.48 -6.16
N GLN A 186 4.84 -12.26 -5.96
CA GLN A 186 5.62 -12.88 -7.04
C GLN A 186 4.94 -14.10 -7.70
N ILE A 187 3.89 -14.66 -7.08
CA ILE A 187 3.22 -15.89 -7.55
C ILE A 187 1.69 -15.74 -7.71
N VAL A 188 1.08 -14.77 -7.04
CA VAL A 188 -0.35 -14.46 -7.18
C VAL A 188 -0.55 -13.49 -8.34
N LYS A 189 -1.60 -13.72 -9.16
CA LYS A 189 -1.98 -12.79 -10.24
C LYS A 189 -2.36 -11.43 -9.64
N ILE A 190 -1.64 -10.38 -10.02
CA ILE A 190 -1.93 -9.00 -9.62
C ILE A 190 -3.39 -8.62 -9.91
N TYR A 191 -4.00 -7.94 -8.94
CA TYR A 191 -5.35 -7.39 -8.99
C TYR A 191 -5.28 -5.84 -8.98
N PRO A 192 -6.13 -5.11 -9.74
CA PRO A 192 -5.90 -3.69 -10.01
C PRO A 192 -6.27 -2.72 -8.88
N TYR A 193 -6.96 -3.19 -7.83
CA TYR A 193 -7.24 -2.42 -6.62
C TYR A 193 -6.32 -2.94 -5.51
N ASP A 194 -5.44 -2.09 -4.99
CA ASP A 194 -4.31 -2.49 -4.16
C ASP A 194 -4.71 -2.90 -2.73
N ASP A 195 -5.77 -2.30 -2.21
CA ASP A 195 -6.39 -2.67 -0.94
C ASP A 195 -7.08 -4.04 -1.00
N VAL A 196 -7.90 -4.27 -2.02
CA VAL A 196 -8.51 -5.59 -2.29
C VAL A 196 -7.45 -6.64 -2.59
N TYR A 197 -6.38 -6.28 -3.31
CA TYR A 197 -5.27 -7.20 -3.58
C TYR A 197 -4.56 -7.62 -2.29
N ALA A 198 -4.28 -6.69 -1.38
CA ALA A 198 -3.75 -6.99 -0.05
C ALA A 198 -4.67 -7.94 0.74
N GLY A 199 -6.00 -7.77 0.66
CA GLY A 199 -6.97 -8.71 1.24
C GLY A 199 -6.92 -10.12 0.63
N ILE A 200 -6.75 -10.22 -0.69
CA ILE A 200 -6.57 -11.51 -1.39
C ILE A 200 -5.27 -12.20 -0.94
N LEU A 201 -4.16 -11.46 -0.85
CA LEU A 201 -2.88 -11.98 -0.34
C LEU A 201 -3.02 -12.45 1.12
N ALA A 202 -3.66 -11.65 1.98
CA ALA A 202 -3.92 -11.97 3.38
C ALA A 202 -4.73 -13.27 3.53
N TYR A 203 -5.82 -13.41 2.76
CA TYR A 203 -6.66 -14.61 2.74
C TYR A 203 -5.92 -15.87 2.30
N LEU A 204 -5.02 -15.76 1.31
CA LEU A 204 -4.18 -16.87 0.86
C LEU A 204 -3.12 -17.26 1.91
N LEU A 205 -2.48 -16.27 2.52
CA LEU A 205 -1.42 -16.41 3.53
C LEU A 205 -1.91 -16.73 4.96
N LYS A 206 -3.23 -16.81 5.15
CA LYS A 206 -3.91 -16.92 6.46
C LYS A 206 -3.43 -15.86 7.44
N ILE A 207 -3.39 -14.62 6.96
CA ILE A 207 -3.24 -13.40 7.74
C ILE A 207 -4.64 -12.81 7.88
N LEU A 208 -5.11 -12.65 9.12
CA LEU A 208 -6.41 -12.03 9.38
C LEU A 208 -6.24 -10.51 9.41
N PRO A 209 -7.03 -9.73 8.64
CA PRO A 209 -7.08 -8.28 8.80
C PRO A 209 -7.78 -7.92 10.12
N THR A 210 -7.21 -6.98 10.87
CA THR A 210 -7.81 -6.41 12.07
C THR A 210 -8.49 -5.08 11.74
N HIS A 211 -9.78 -4.96 12.06
CA HIS A 211 -10.49 -3.68 11.99
C HIS A 211 -10.13 -2.80 13.19
N ASN A 212 -9.61 -1.59 12.94
CA ASN A 212 -9.33 -0.60 13.96
C ASN A 212 -9.99 0.75 13.59
N LYS A 213 -10.79 1.29 14.51
CA LYS A 213 -11.58 2.52 14.31
C LYS A 213 -10.73 3.80 14.34
N ALA A 214 -9.55 3.75 14.97
CA ALA A 214 -8.61 4.86 15.02
C ALA A 214 -7.94 5.15 13.65
N PHE A 215 -8.16 4.29 12.66
CA PHE A 215 -7.83 4.52 11.25
C PHE A 215 -9.09 5.03 10.54
N VAL A 216 -9.29 6.35 10.51
CA VAL A 216 -10.52 6.96 9.98
C VAL A 216 -10.44 7.10 8.45
N PHE A 217 -11.24 6.32 7.71
CA PHE A 217 -11.17 6.30 6.23
C PHE A 217 -11.79 7.54 5.54
N TRP A 218 -12.49 8.39 6.28
CA TRP A 218 -13.18 9.60 5.78
C TRP A 218 -12.62 10.88 6.40
N SER A 219 -12.81 11.99 5.67
CA SER A 219 -12.48 13.33 6.15
C SER A 219 -13.51 13.77 7.21
N ARG A 220 -13.04 14.09 8.42
CA ARG A 220 -13.85 14.66 9.51
C ARG A 220 -13.06 15.71 10.29
N TYR A 221 -13.71 16.40 11.23
CA TYR A 221 -13.03 17.08 12.32
C TYR A 221 -12.47 16.03 13.31
N ILE A 222 -11.33 16.33 13.92
CA ILE A 222 -10.66 15.53 14.95
C ILE A 222 -10.39 16.48 16.10
N SER A 223 -10.76 16.13 17.33
CA SER A 223 -10.49 16.97 18.48
C SER A 223 -9.07 16.74 19.04
N LYS A 224 -8.56 17.71 19.82
CA LYS A 224 -7.26 17.60 20.50
C LYS A 224 -7.26 16.45 21.51
N GLU A 225 -8.41 16.21 22.14
CA GLU A 225 -8.65 15.12 23.09
C GLU A 225 -8.61 13.76 22.40
N GLU A 226 -9.30 13.59 21.26
CA GLU A 226 -9.23 12.34 20.46
C GLU A 226 -7.80 12.01 20.00
N TRP A 227 -7.02 13.05 19.69
CA TRP A 227 -5.61 12.92 19.29
C TRP A 227 -4.72 12.52 20.47
N ILE A 228 -4.83 13.21 21.62
CA ILE A 228 -4.03 12.94 22.83
C ILE A 228 -4.35 11.56 23.45
N LEU A 229 -5.61 11.11 23.41
CA LEU A 229 -6.01 9.79 23.92
C LEU A 229 -5.63 8.63 22.99
N GLY A 230 -5.20 8.89 21.75
CA GLY A 230 -4.91 7.87 20.76
C GLY A 230 -6.14 7.26 20.09
N ASP A 231 -7.33 7.86 20.26
CA ASP A 231 -8.57 7.45 19.58
C ASP A 231 -8.49 7.65 18.06
N VAL A 232 -7.52 8.43 17.57
CA VAL A 232 -7.17 8.55 16.15
C VAL A 232 -5.66 8.35 15.94
N ILE A 233 -5.31 7.28 15.23
CA ILE A 233 -3.94 6.95 14.80
C ILE A 233 -3.67 7.53 13.40
N ALA A 234 -4.68 7.51 12.52
CA ALA A 234 -4.58 8.05 11.17
C ALA A 234 -5.96 8.47 10.64
N ALA A 235 -6.01 9.53 9.84
CA ALA A 235 -7.25 9.97 9.19
C ALA A 235 -7.02 10.38 7.73
N HIS A 236 -7.97 10.04 6.87
CA HIS A 236 -7.87 10.21 5.42
C HIS A 236 -8.70 11.41 4.90
N GLY A 237 -8.38 11.90 3.71
CA GLY A 237 -9.17 12.93 3.02
C GLY A 237 -8.89 14.38 3.44
N PHE A 238 -7.71 14.68 3.99
CA PHE A 238 -7.25 16.04 4.27
C PHE A 238 -6.58 16.65 3.02
N SER A 239 -6.90 17.91 2.71
CA SER A 239 -6.19 18.66 1.65
C SER A 239 -4.85 19.19 2.16
N PRO A 240 -3.91 19.59 1.28
CA PRO A 240 -2.63 20.16 1.71
C PRO A 240 -2.77 21.44 2.54
N SER A 241 -3.80 22.25 2.31
CA SER A 241 -4.08 23.46 3.09
C SER A 241 -4.70 23.10 4.45
N ARG A 242 -5.76 22.28 4.46
CA ARG A 242 -6.43 21.80 5.68
C ARG A 242 -5.45 21.09 6.62
N LEU A 243 -4.50 20.34 6.09
CA LEU A 243 -3.44 19.69 6.88
C LEU A 243 -2.50 20.71 7.53
N LEU A 244 -2.09 21.76 6.82
CA LEU A 244 -1.25 22.85 7.36
C LEU A 244 -2.00 23.74 8.35
N GLU A 245 -3.32 23.88 8.20
CA GLU A 245 -4.19 24.69 9.06
C GLU A 245 -4.55 23.95 10.37
N GLU A 246 -4.98 22.69 10.29
CA GLU A 246 -5.51 21.96 11.44
C GLU A 246 -4.46 21.17 12.22
N PHE A 247 -3.43 20.59 11.58
CA PHE A 247 -2.46 19.76 12.31
C PHE A 247 -1.71 20.52 13.42
N PRO A 248 -1.26 21.79 13.24
CA PRO A 248 -0.62 22.54 14.32
C PRO A 248 -1.52 22.73 15.55
N LEU A 249 -2.84 22.78 15.38
CA LEU A 249 -3.80 22.94 16.49
C LEU A 249 -3.96 21.66 17.31
N LEU A 250 -3.69 20.49 16.72
CA LEU A 250 -3.69 19.19 17.41
C LEU A 250 -2.44 18.97 18.27
N VAL A 251 -1.30 19.56 17.88
CA VAL A 251 0.03 19.33 18.50
C VAL A 251 0.61 20.56 19.23
N GLN A 252 -0.16 21.62 19.39
CA GLN A 252 0.17 22.65 20.38
C GLN A 252 0.06 22.05 21.79
N ASP A 253 1.01 22.33 22.67
CA ASP A 253 1.02 21.90 24.08
C ASP A 253 0.96 20.37 24.33
N SER A 254 1.40 19.55 23.36
CA SER A 254 1.51 18.08 23.47
C SER A 254 2.96 17.59 23.53
#